data_AF-A0A5F1Y9S0-F1
#
_entry.id   AF-A0A5F1Y9S0-F1
#
_cell.length_a   1.000
_cell.length_b   1.000
_cell.length_c   1.000
_cell.angle_alpha   90.00
_cell.angle_beta   90.00
_cell.angle_gamma   90.00
#
_symmetry.space_group_name_H-M   'P 1'
#
loop_
_entity.id
_entity.type
_entity.pdbx_description
1 polymer ?
#
loop_
_entity_poly.entity_id
_entity_poly.type
_entity_poly.pdbx_seq_one_letter_code
_entity_poly.pdbx_strand_id
1 'polypeptide(L)'
;MPVSVFCVFLGILIMSCENFSAREKCKRDNTCESRAQMCFESFSVVRAVNQTPTNEDDAVNMAVTCSALKTLCEKDCNLRYLY
;
A
#
# COMPACT_ATOMS: atom_id res chain seq x y z
N MET A 1 25.45 -20.71 30.92
CA MET A 1 25.28 -19.44 30.20
C MET A 1 25.09 -19.72 28.71
N PRO A 2 23.86 -19.65 28.15
CA PRO A 2 23.68 -19.61 26.71
C PRO A 2 22.96 -18.32 26.32
N VAL A 3 23.70 -17.21 26.23
CA VAL A 3 23.18 -15.93 25.72
C VAL A 3 23.45 -15.77 24.22
N SER A 4 24.17 -16.71 23.59
CA SER A 4 24.81 -16.47 22.29
C SER A 4 24.05 -16.96 21.05
N VAL A 5 22.84 -17.52 21.17
CA VAL A 5 22.07 -17.98 19.98
C VAL A 5 20.92 -17.02 19.63
N PHE A 6 20.32 -16.36 20.62
CA PHE A 6 19.17 -15.46 20.38
C PHE A 6 19.56 -14.17 19.63
N CYS A 7 20.78 -13.65 19.81
CA CYS A 7 21.24 -12.45 19.11
C CYS A 7 21.54 -12.67 17.62
N VAL A 8 21.92 -13.90 17.23
CA VAL A 8 22.23 -14.22 15.83
C VAL A 8 20.94 -14.28 15.00
N PHE A 9 19.87 -14.87 15.56
CA PHE A 9 18.56 -14.91 14.89
C PHE A 9 17.90 -13.53 14.78
N LEU A 10 18.05 -12.66 15.80
CA LEU A 10 17.61 -11.27 15.68
C LEU A 10 18.45 -10.48 14.65
N GLY A 11 19.77 -10.68 14.59
CA GLY A 11 20.63 -10.03 13.60
C GLY A 11 20.28 -10.39 12.16
N ILE A 12 19.92 -11.66 11.91
CA ILE A 12 19.46 -12.14 10.59
C ILE A 12 18.08 -11.55 10.24
N LEU A 13 17.17 -11.41 11.21
CA LEU A 13 15.87 -10.76 11.01
C LEU A 13 16.03 -9.25 10.71
N ILE A 14 16.96 -8.56 11.38
CA ILE A 14 17.22 -7.13 11.14
C ILE A 14 17.93 -6.93 9.79
N MET A 15 18.87 -7.80 9.40
CA MET A 15 19.52 -7.75 8.08
C MET A 15 18.60 -8.15 6.91
N SER A 16 17.49 -8.84 7.19
CA SER A 16 16.48 -9.20 6.17
C SER A 16 15.51 -8.04 5.89
N CYS A 17 15.51 -6.97 6.68
CA CYS A 17 14.70 -5.77 6.44
C CYS A 17 15.32 -4.77 5.44
N GLU A 18 16.62 -4.90 5.11
CA GLU A 18 17.34 -3.90 4.31
C GLU A 18 17.49 -4.26 2.83
N ASN A 19 16.83 -5.31 2.35
CA ASN A 19 16.78 -5.62 0.92
C ASN A 19 15.36 -5.48 0.34
N PHE A 20 14.59 -4.51 0.84
CA PHE A 20 13.48 -4.00 0.04
C PHE A 20 14.09 -3.36 -1.21
N SER A 21 13.78 -3.91 -2.38
CA SER A 21 14.21 -3.28 -3.63
C SER A 21 13.79 -1.80 -3.61
N ALA A 22 14.60 -0.90 -4.16
CA ALA A 22 14.30 0.55 -4.16
C ALA A 22 12.88 0.85 -4.69
N ARG A 23 12.40 -0.01 -5.60
CA ARG A 23 11.03 -0.10 -6.08
C ARG A 23 10.01 -0.37 -4.97
N GLU A 24 10.18 -1.40 -4.16
CA GLU A 24 9.25 -1.72 -3.07
C GLU A 24 9.31 -0.69 -1.94
N LYS A 25 10.49 -0.14 -1.64
CA LYS A 25 10.62 0.98 -0.70
C LYS A 25 9.81 2.19 -1.19
N CYS A 26 9.91 2.53 -2.48
CA CYS A 26 9.09 3.59 -3.07
C CYS A 26 7.59 3.34 -2.96
N LYS A 27 7.12 2.11 -3.22
CA LYS A 27 5.70 1.77 -3.09
C LYS A 27 5.21 1.96 -1.65
N ARG A 28 6.03 1.58 -0.68
CA ARG A 28 5.73 1.69 0.76
C ARG A 28 5.77 3.14 1.23
N ASP A 29 6.82 3.89 0.88
CA ASP A 29 7.01 5.30 1.25
C ASP A 29 5.94 6.20 0.63
N ASN A 30 5.53 5.92 -0.61
CA ASN A 30 4.41 6.63 -1.24
C ASN A 30 3.03 6.13 -0.78
N THR A 31 2.99 5.12 0.10
CA THR A 31 1.75 4.55 0.64
C THR A 31 0.74 4.17 -0.44
N CYS A 32 1.22 3.66 -1.60
CA CYS A 32 0.37 3.46 -2.79
C CYS A 32 -0.87 2.61 -2.50
N GLU A 33 -0.73 1.61 -1.62
CA GLU A 33 -1.83 0.76 -1.18
C GLU A 33 -2.78 1.48 -0.22
N SER A 34 -2.25 2.13 0.81
CA SER A 34 -3.07 2.87 1.79
C SER A 34 -3.80 4.06 1.15
N ARG A 35 -3.25 4.69 0.12
CA ARG A 35 -3.92 5.76 -0.63
C ARG A 35 -5.12 5.25 -1.43
N ALA A 36 -5.03 4.04 -1.98
CA ALA A 36 -6.16 3.42 -2.66
C ALA A 36 -7.24 2.94 -1.69
N GLN A 37 -6.85 2.43 -0.52
CA GLN A 37 -7.77 2.09 0.56
C GLN A 37 -8.49 3.35 1.08
N MET A 38 -7.74 4.41 1.41
CA MET A 38 -8.31 5.70 1.83
C MET A 38 -9.23 6.31 0.78
N CYS A 39 -8.92 6.16 -0.51
CA CYS A 39 -9.79 6.60 -1.61
C CYS A 39 -11.17 5.91 -1.54
N PHE A 40 -11.18 4.59 -1.31
CA PHE A 40 -12.42 3.83 -1.22
C PHE A 40 -13.18 4.09 0.10
N GLU A 41 -12.46 4.18 1.21
CA GLU A 41 -13.04 4.52 2.52
C GLU A 41 -13.62 5.93 2.56
N SER A 42 -12.95 6.91 1.94
CA SER A 42 -13.47 8.27 1.85
C SER A 42 -14.77 8.32 1.07
N PHE A 43 -14.90 7.52 0.01
CA PHE A 43 -16.15 7.38 -0.73
C PHE A 43 -17.26 6.78 0.13
N SER A 44 -16.98 5.71 0.87
CA SER A 44 -18.00 5.08 1.73
C SER A 44 -18.46 6.04 2.85
N VAL A 45 -17.53 6.79 3.45
CA VAL A 45 -17.83 7.79 4.49
C VAL A 45 -18.63 8.96 3.94
N VAL A 46 -18.21 9.58 2.84
CA VAL A 46 -18.93 10.71 2.22
C VAL A 46 -20.34 10.30 1.82
N ARG A 47 -20.51 9.08 1.32
CA ARG A 47 -21.82 8.56 0.92
C ARG A 47 -22.72 8.26 2.12
N ALA A 48 -22.16 7.69 3.19
CA ALA A 48 -22.88 7.46 4.44
C ALA A 48 -23.37 8.77 5.07
N VAL A 49 -22.55 9.83 5.04
CA VAL A 49 -22.92 11.17 5.51
C VAL A 49 -24.03 11.77 4.64
N ASN A 50 -23.97 11.59 3.32
CA ASN A 50 -24.96 12.15 2.38
C ASN A 50 -26.21 11.28 2.20
N GLN A 51 -26.39 10.21 2.99
CA GLN A 51 -27.52 9.26 2.91
C GLN A 51 -27.84 8.79 1.48
N THR A 52 -26.83 8.76 0.61
CA THR A 52 -27.05 8.47 -0.81
C THR A 52 -27.07 6.96 -0.99
N PRO A 53 -28.15 6.35 -1.52
CA PRO A 53 -28.24 4.90 -1.67
C PRO A 53 -27.07 4.37 -2.50
N THR A 54 -26.48 3.26 -2.06
CA THR A 54 -25.35 2.63 -2.74
C THR A 54 -25.82 1.75 -3.88
N ASN A 55 -25.72 2.26 -5.10
CA ASN A 55 -25.83 1.43 -6.29
C ASN A 55 -24.50 0.67 -6.46
N GLU A 56 -24.58 -0.62 -6.80
CA GLU A 56 -23.41 -1.47 -7.00
C GLU A 56 -22.47 -0.89 -8.06
N ASP A 57 -23.02 -0.31 -9.13
CA ASP A 57 -22.27 0.34 -10.21
C ASP A 57 -21.38 1.49 -9.73
N ASP A 58 -21.84 2.30 -8.78
CA ASP A 58 -21.06 3.41 -8.24
C ASP A 58 -19.91 2.92 -7.35
N ALA A 59 -20.17 1.86 -6.57
CA ALA A 59 -19.15 1.24 -5.73
C ALA A 59 -18.07 0.56 -6.60
N VAL A 60 -18.48 -0.12 -7.67
CA VAL A 60 -17.57 -0.73 -8.64
C VAL A 60 -16.76 0.33 -9.37
N ASN A 61 -17.39 1.39 -9.88
CA ASN A 61 -16.67 2.49 -10.54
C ASN A 61 -15.65 3.14 -9.60
N MET A 62 -16.01 3.39 -8.33
CA MET A 62 -15.07 3.94 -7.38
C MET A 62 -13.93 2.98 -7.05
N ALA A 63 -14.21 1.68 -6.89
CA ALA A 63 -13.17 0.67 -6.69
C ALA A 63 -12.17 0.63 -7.87
N VAL A 64 -12.67 0.73 -9.11
CA VAL A 64 -11.84 0.82 -10.32
C VAL A 64 -10.99 2.09 -10.31
N THR A 65 -11.58 3.25 -9.99
CA THR A 65 -10.83 4.52 -9.92
C THR A 65 -9.73 4.48 -8.85
N CYS A 66 -10.03 4.02 -7.64
CA CYS A 66 -9.04 3.90 -6.57
C CYS A 66 -7.94 2.88 -6.91
N SER A 67 -8.29 1.78 -7.58
CA SER A 67 -7.33 0.78 -8.07
C SER A 67 -6.45 1.31 -9.20
N ALA A 68 -6.97 2.18 -10.07
CA ALA A 68 -6.19 2.86 -11.09
C ALA A 68 -5.14 3.80 -10.46
N LEU A 69 -5.51 4.53 -9.39
CA LEU A 69 -4.57 5.36 -8.63
C LEU A 69 -3.45 4.54 -7.99
N LYS A 70 -3.77 3.37 -7.40
CA LYS A 70 -2.75 2.40 -6.93
C LYS A 70 -1.79 2.03 -8.06
N THR A 71 -2.35 1.63 -9.20
CA THR A 71 -1.56 1.15 -10.36
C THR A 71 -0.65 2.23 -10.91
N LEU A 72 -1.12 3.49 -10.98
CA LEU A 72 -0.30 4.63 -11.40
C LEU A 72 0.83 4.92 -10.41
N CYS A 73 0.55 4.90 -9.11
CA CYS A 73 1.55 5.08 -8.06
C CYS A 73 2.64 3.99 -8.13
N GLU A 74 2.22 2.73 -8.27
CA GLU A 74 3.15 1.63 -8.45
C GLU A 74 3.94 1.75 -9.75
N LYS A 75 3.32 2.17 -10.85
CA LYS A 75 3.99 2.36 -12.14
C LYS A 75 5.02 3.47 -12.08
N ASP A 76 4.73 4.59 -11.41
CA ASP A 76 5.69 5.69 -11.20
C ASP A 76 6.91 5.19 -10.42
N CYS A 77 6.68 4.45 -9.33
CA CYS A 77 7.77 3.79 -8.60
C CYS A 77 8.54 2.81 -9.50
N ASN A 78 7.87 2.01 -10.32
CA ASN A 78 8.57 1.07 -11.19
C ASN A 78 9.43 1.80 -12.24
N LEU A 79 8.93 2.89 -12.82
CA LEU A 79 9.65 3.70 -13.80
C LEU A 79 10.88 4.39 -13.21
N ARG A 80 10.80 4.88 -11.97
CA ARG A 80 11.93 5.54 -11.29
C ARG A 80 13.10 4.61 -11.00
N TYR A 81 12.84 3.30 -10.86
CA TYR A 81 13.85 2.29 -10.50
C TYR A 81 13.96 1.19 -11.56
N LEU A 82 13.60 1.50 -12.82
CA LEU A 82 13.71 0.61 -13.99
C LEU A 82 15.12 0.65 -14.63
N TYR A 83 16.00 1.53 -14.16
CA TYR A 83 17.39 1.70 -14.60
C TYR A 83 18.36 1.62 -13.43
#